data_AF-A0A2V2VJ09-F1
#
_entry.id   AF-A0A2V2VJ09-F1
#
_cell.length_a   1.000
_cell.length_b   1.000
_cell.length_c   1.000
_cell.angle_alpha   90.00
_cell.angle_beta   90.00
_cell.angle_gamma   90.00
#
_symmetry.space_group_name_H-M   'P 1'
#
loop_
_entity.id
_entity.type
_entity.pdbx_description
1 polymer ?
#
loop_
_entity_poly.entity_id
_entity_poly.type
_entity_poly.pdbx_seq_one_letter_code
_entity_poly.pdbx_strand_id
1 'polypeptide(L)'
;MKLAAPKTSSKALKGKTATPNKAVEKAPKKLSKCEKFLHELEDLNQSQRWKKVVEMGRAAHAGGEASSELALLLQLSESGVPYERVLGAMGLCQTNCSSEIGRLLRDPCDRVATLAMMPAAVHLSDNDLCELFKELPRRRLSFLCERLDHKKRLPAVADKYIATLPPLVRSSSAHALLCWASEAHLARQNPLALRHFSRSEWYTVVKRLPDFALAFAEKGLKDAATLESASERIHVILNAFRRFYPSVGLKLLTSAMNHFCVPDDCIVAYSNIFPEAVTELVVKHKRLCVFDLWRPPKNLRHETFLALIDSGGMQHTHVTDFFLHAPPKLRSFLYSSRNDMFRNANGSMNVDVLFYVTDPAERRREGMRALTEIAELRTNPIEWLKYLFVLPFPEALELAGRYLQVSCVNTRAAACASW
;
A
#
# COMPACT_ATOMS: atom_id res chain seq x y z
N MET A 1 -2.40 -61.15 34.34
CA MET A 1 -1.58 -60.81 35.52
C MET A 1 -2.34 -59.80 36.35
N LYS A 2 -2.87 -60.27 37.49
CA LYS A 2 -3.50 -59.47 38.55
C LYS A 2 -2.40 -58.86 39.44
N LEU A 3 -2.66 -57.68 40.00
CA LEU A 3 -2.45 -57.26 41.40
C LEU A 3 -2.52 -55.71 41.39
N ALA A 4 -3.64 -55.10 41.77
CA ALA A 4 -4.19 -54.90 43.13
C ALA A 4 -3.76 -53.55 43.73
N ALA A 5 -4.77 -52.77 44.15
CA ALA A 5 -4.75 -51.48 44.86
C ALA A 5 -4.25 -51.64 46.33
N PRO A 6 -4.37 -50.69 47.32
CA PRO A 6 -4.93 -49.34 47.32
C PRO A 6 -4.21 -48.29 48.23
N LYS A 7 -4.85 -47.11 48.32
CA LYS A 7 -4.76 -45.99 49.29
C LYS A 7 -4.34 -46.33 50.73
N THR A 8 -3.62 -45.41 51.37
CA THR A 8 -3.87 -44.99 52.77
C THR A 8 -3.66 -43.49 52.95
N SER A 9 -4.61 -42.87 53.66
CA SER A 9 -4.56 -41.52 54.20
C SER A 9 -3.97 -41.55 55.61
N SER A 10 -3.27 -40.51 56.03
CA SER A 10 -3.35 -40.04 57.43
C SER A 10 -3.05 -38.55 57.54
N LYS A 11 -3.92 -37.88 58.29
CA LYS A 11 -3.88 -36.46 58.66
C LYS A 11 -2.87 -36.23 59.80
N ALA A 12 -2.18 -35.10 59.69
CA ALA A 12 -1.76 -34.12 60.71
C ALA A 12 -1.44 -34.57 62.15
N LEU A 13 -0.24 -34.19 62.62
CA LEU A 13 -0.03 -33.75 64.00
C LEU A 13 1.00 -32.64 64.08
N LYS A 14 0.65 -31.63 64.89
CA LYS A 14 1.35 -30.38 65.19
C LYS A 14 2.70 -30.63 65.85
N GLY A 15 3.70 -29.85 65.46
CA GLY A 15 4.92 -29.62 66.25
C GLY A 15 5.40 -28.19 66.02
N LYS A 16 5.15 -27.30 66.98
CA LYS A 16 5.74 -25.95 67.06
C LYS A 16 7.23 -26.08 67.37
N THR A 17 8.07 -25.36 66.63
CA THR A 17 9.41 -24.90 67.07
C THR A 17 9.70 -23.64 66.23
N ALA A 18 9.39 -22.47 66.76
CA ALA A 18 10.35 -21.62 67.48
C ALA A 18 11.56 -21.22 66.62
N THR A 19 11.40 -20.18 65.80
CA THR A 19 12.51 -19.27 65.46
C THR A 19 12.92 -18.51 66.72
N PRO A 20 14.22 -18.23 66.91
CA PRO A 20 14.65 -16.90 66.51
C PRO A 20 16.07 -16.82 65.91
N ASN A 21 16.18 -15.88 64.97
CA ASN A 21 17.29 -14.95 64.78
C ASN A 21 18.72 -15.51 64.61
N LYS A 22 19.18 -15.41 63.36
CA LYS A 22 20.35 -14.60 63.05
C LYS A 22 20.14 -13.89 61.73
N ALA A 23 19.53 -12.71 61.81
CA ALA A 23 19.75 -11.68 60.82
C ALA A 23 21.25 -11.35 60.88
N VAL A 24 22.02 -11.96 59.99
CA VAL A 24 23.29 -11.38 59.59
C VAL A 24 22.91 -10.13 58.82
N GLU A 25 22.93 -8.99 59.51
CA GLU A 25 23.01 -7.68 58.84
C GLU A 25 24.24 -7.73 57.94
N LYS A 26 24.03 -8.09 56.67
CA LYS A 26 24.98 -7.77 55.62
C LYS A 26 25.07 -6.25 55.63
N ALA A 27 26.21 -5.74 56.07
CA ALA A 27 26.59 -4.34 55.89
C ALA A 27 26.17 -3.90 54.48
N PRO A 28 25.54 -2.72 54.31
CA PRO A 28 25.01 -2.30 53.02
C PRO A 28 26.14 -2.37 52.00
N LYS A 29 26.02 -3.29 51.04
CA LYS A 29 26.96 -3.34 49.91
C LYS A 29 26.93 -1.95 49.29
N LYS A 30 28.06 -1.24 49.33
CA LYS A 30 28.20 0.06 48.71
C LYS A 30 27.99 -0.15 47.21
N LEU A 31 26.78 0.16 46.74
CA LEU A 31 26.41 0.04 45.35
C LEU A 31 27.44 0.78 44.49
N SER A 32 27.90 0.13 43.43
CA SER A 32 28.72 0.75 42.40
C SER A 32 28.00 1.96 41.82
N LYS A 33 28.74 2.90 41.23
CA LYS A 33 28.15 4.10 40.62
C LYS A 33 27.08 3.73 39.57
N CYS A 34 27.30 2.63 38.84
CA CYS A 34 26.35 2.09 37.89
C CYS A 34 25.08 1.57 38.56
N GLU A 35 25.18 0.73 39.59
CA GLU A 35 24.02 0.21 40.31
C GLU A 35 23.20 1.32 40.98
N LYS A 36 23.86 2.35 41.53
CA LYS A 36 23.16 3.53 42.08
C LYS A 36 22.37 4.26 41.01
N PHE A 37 22.99 4.52 39.86
CA PHE A 37 22.32 5.21 38.76
C PHE A 37 21.13 4.40 38.22
N LEU A 38 21.28 3.08 38.05
CA LEU A 38 20.18 2.23 37.61
C LEU A 38 19.03 2.22 38.62
N HIS A 39 19.32 2.13 39.91
CA HIS A 39 18.31 2.23 40.97
C HIS A 39 17.61 3.59 40.97
N GLU A 40 18.32 4.70 40.75
CA GLU A 40 17.71 6.04 40.61
C GLU A 40 16.74 6.10 39.42
N LEU A 41 17.00 5.34 38.35
CA LEU A 41 16.10 5.29 37.20
C LEU A 41 14.84 4.46 37.48
N GLU A 42 14.89 3.45 38.35
CA GLU A 42 13.75 2.55 38.62
C GLU A 42 12.53 3.31 39.14
N ASP A 43 12.74 4.31 40.00
CA ASP A 43 11.69 5.14 40.60
C ASP A 43 11.06 6.15 39.63
N LEU A 44 11.67 6.32 38.44
CA LEU A 44 11.22 7.28 37.43
C LEU A 44 10.31 6.62 36.39
N ASN A 45 9.44 7.40 35.77
CA ASN A 45 8.71 6.94 34.58
C ASN A 45 9.61 6.98 33.32
N GLN A 46 9.17 6.34 32.23
CA GLN A 46 9.97 6.21 31.01
C GLN A 46 10.49 7.55 30.44
N SER A 47 9.65 8.59 30.41
CA SER A 47 10.02 9.91 29.88
C SER A 47 11.09 10.57 30.74
N GLN A 48 10.93 10.48 32.06
CA GLN A 48 11.88 11.01 33.04
C GLN A 48 13.22 10.28 32.98
N ARG A 49 13.22 8.95 32.87
CA ARG A 49 14.44 8.16 32.66
C ARG A 49 15.20 8.63 31.43
N TRP A 50 14.49 8.84 30.33
CA TRP A 50 15.10 9.28 29.08
C TRP A 50 15.71 10.67 29.19
N LYS A 51 14.98 11.61 29.81
CA LYS A 51 15.47 12.96 30.06
C LYS A 51 16.75 12.95 30.91
N LYS A 52 16.76 12.18 32.01
CA LYS A 52 17.91 12.05 32.92
C LYS A 52 19.17 11.55 32.20
N VAL A 53 19.03 10.53 31.35
CA VAL A 53 20.15 9.95 30.59
C VAL A 53 20.66 10.90 29.51
N VAL A 54 19.76 11.65 28.85
CA VAL A 54 20.15 12.69 27.89
C VAL A 54 20.92 13.82 28.59
N GLU A 55 20.46 14.26 29.76
CA GLU A 55 21.15 15.28 30.57
C GLU A 55 22.54 14.79 31.00
N MET A 56 22.66 13.53 31.42
CA MET A 56 23.96 12.91 31.71
C MET A 56 24.88 12.90 30.49
N GLY A 57 24.36 12.58 29.31
CA GLY A 57 25.13 12.63 28.06
C GLY A 57 25.63 14.04 27.72
N ARG A 58 24.82 15.07 27.96
CA ARG A 58 25.23 16.48 27.77
C ARG A 58 26.27 16.91 28.79
N ALA A 59 26.14 16.47 30.05
CA ALA A 59 27.16 16.70 31.08
C ALA A 59 28.48 16.00 30.70
N ALA A 60 28.41 14.78 30.18
CA ALA A 60 29.58 14.07 29.66
C ALA A 60 30.25 14.81 28.49
N HIS A 61 29.46 15.38 27.57
CA HIS A 61 30.00 16.25 26.50
C HIS A 61 30.77 17.45 27.07
N ALA A 62 30.17 18.16 28.04
CA ALA A 62 30.76 19.35 28.63
C ALA A 62 32.01 19.04 29.49
N GLY A 63 32.06 17.86 30.12
CA GLY A 63 33.16 17.43 30.98
C GLY A 63 34.35 16.79 30.25
N GLY A 64 34.24 16.51 28.95
CA GLY A 64 35.31 15.91 28.15
C GLY A 64 35.68 14.47 28.55
N GLU A 65 36.88 14.02 28.14
CA GLU A 65 37.31 12.62 28.28
C GLU A 65 37.45 12.15 29.74
N ALA A 66 37.74 13.06 30.68
CA ALA A 66 37.85 12.76 32.10
C ALA A 66 36.50 12.73 32.84
N SER A 67 35.38 12.94 32.13
CA SER A 67 34.06 12.98 32.74
C SER A 67 33.68 11.64 33.39
N SER A 68 33.25 11.74 34.64
CA SER A 68 32.78 10.59 35.41
C SER A 68 31.44 10.05 34.89
N GLU A 69 30.67 10.87 34.16
CA GLU A 69 29.44 10.55 33.46
C GLU A 69 29.75 9.81 32.16
N LEU A 70 30.78 10.25 31.42
CA LEU A 70 31.24 9.56 30.21
C LEU A 70 31.66 8.13 30.53
N ALA A 71 32.47 7.93 31.57
CA ALA A 71 32.91 6.59 32.01
C ALA A 71 31.72 5.68 32.35
N LEU A 72 30.69 6.22 33.02
CA LEU A 72 29.48 5.48 33.35
C LEU A 72 28.67 5.10 32.09
N LEU A 73 28.53 6.03 31.15
CA LEU A 73 27.81 5.79 29.89
C LEU A 73 28.52 4.74 29.02
N LEU A 74 29.85 4.75 28.98
CA LEU A 74 30.67 3.71 28.34
C LEU A 74 30.41 2.35 28.98
N GLN A 75 30.50 2.25 30.31
CA GLN A 75 30.22 1.02 31.05
C GLN A 75 28.82 0.47 30.75
N LEU A 76 27.79 1.33 30.76
CA LEU A 76 26.41 0.95 30.43
C LEU A 76 26.29 0.45 28.98
N SER A 77 26.96 1.12 28.04
CA SER A 77 26.91 0.77 26.62
C SER A 77 27.62 -0.54 26.26
N GLU A 78 28.46 -1.06 27.16
CA GLU A 78 29.13 -2.35 27.01
C GLU A 78 28.43 -3.47 27.79
N SER A 79 27.38 -3.13 28.56
CA SER A 79 26.64 -4.09 29.36
C SER A 79 26.04 -5.22 28.51
N GLY A 80 26.04 -6.43 29.07
CA GLY A 80 25.32 -7.58 28.54
C GLY A 80 23.79 -7.44 28.64
N VAL A 81 23.30 -6.48 29.43
CA VAL A 81 21.87 -6.24 29.63
C VAL A 81 21.35 -5.28 28.55
N PRO A 82 20.37 -5.68 27.71
CA PRO A 82 19.90 -4.85 26.60
C PRO A 82 19.39 -3.46 27.00
N TYR A 83 18.71 -3.36 28.15
CA TYR A 83 18.17 -2.10 28.64
C TYR A 83 19.28 -1.11 29.01
N GLU A 84 20.28 -1.56 29.77
CA GLU A 84 21.45 -0.77 30.14
C GLU A 84 22.24 -0.32 28.91
N ARG A 85 22.39 -1.21 27.93
CA ARG A 85 23.05 -0.87 26.67
C ARG A 85 22.36 0.26 25.93
N VAL A 86 21.03 0.25 25.88
CA VAL A 86 20.22 1.32 25.27
C VAL A 86 20.36 2.62 26.05
N LEU A 87 20.39 2.58 27.39
CA LEU A 87 20.65 3.76 28.22
C LEU A 87 22.01 4.38 27.91
N GLY A 88 23.06 3.56 27.95
CA GLY A 88 24.44 4.00 27.65
C GLY A 88 24.54 4.61 26.26
N ALA A 89 24.02 3.91 25.24
CA ALA A 89 24.00 4.39 23.87
C ALA A 89 23.29 5.74 23.70
N MET A 90 22.12 5.91 24.33
CA MET A 90 21.35 7.15 24.23
C MET A 90 22.09 8.34 24.85
N GLY A 91 22.76 8.14 25.98
CA GLY A 91 23.61 9.16 26.59
C GLY A 91 24.85 9.45 25.75
N LEU A 92 25.56 8.42 25.27
CA LEU A 92 26.72 8.56 24.39
C LEU A 92 26.40 9.30 23.09
N CYS A 93 25.18 9.14 22.55
CA CYS A 93 24.74 9.89 21.38
C CYS A 93 24.69 11.41 21.60
N GLN A 94 24.77 11.90 22.85
CA GLN A 94 24.82 13.33 23.19
C GLN A 94 26.25 13.86 23.37
N THR A 95 27.27 12.98 23.38
CA THR A 95 28.67 13.37 23.64
C THR A 95 29.40 13.89 22.41
N ASN A 96 28.77 13.75 21.22
CA ASN A 96 29.35 14.06 19.91
C ASN A 96 30.68 13.33 19.61
N CYS A 97 30.99 12.28 20.38
CA CYS A 97 32.22 11.51 20.21
C CYS A 97 32.09 10.61 18.98
N SER A 98 32.86 10.91 17.93
CA SER A 98 32.76 10.22 16.63
C SER A 98 33.13 8.74 16.72
N SER A 99 34.12 8.37 17.53
CA SER A 99 34.50 6.97 17.75
C SER A 99 33.36 6.17 18.37
N GLU A 100 32.72 6.71 19.41
CA GLU A 100 31.59 6.05 20.08
C GLU A 100 30.35 5.96 19.19
N ILE A 101 30.02 7.03 18.46
CA ILE A 101 28.92 7.01 17.48
C ILE A 101 29.19 5.90 16.43
N GLY A 102 30.40 5.82 15.91
CA GLY A 102 30.81 4.77 14.97
C GLY A 102 30.73 3.37 15.57
N ARG A 103 31.10 3.18 16.84
CA ARG A 103 30.98 1.90 17.55
C ARG A 103 29.52 1.49 17.73
N LEU A 104 28.66 2.40 18.18
CA LEU A 104 27.25 2.14 18.43
C LEU A 104 26.49 1.75 17.15
N LEU A 105 26.86 2.30 15.99
CA LEU A 105 26.28 1.89 14.70
C LEU A 105 26.51 0.40 14.36
N ARG A 106 27.63 -0.15 14.84
CA ARG A 106 28.03 -1.54 14.66
C ARG A 106 27.46 -2.46 15.74
N ASP A 107 26.74 -1.92 16.73
CA ASP A 107 26.21 -2.71 17.83
C ASP A 107 25.27 -3.81 17.32
N PRO A 108 25.34 -5.05 17.83
CA PRO A 108 24.44 -6.12 17.42
C PRO A 108 22.97 -5.81 17.73
N CYS A 109 22.67 -4.97 18.72
CA CYS A 109 21.31 -4.54 19.04
C CYS A 109 20.84 -3.44 18.07
N ASP A 110 19.84 -3.75 17.24
CA ASP A 110 19.27 -2.79 16.28
C ASP A 110 18.75 -1.51 16.94
N ARG A 111 18.24 -1.59 18.17
CA ARG A 111 17.74 -0.43 18.91
C ARG A 111 18.88 0.54 19.26
N VAL A 112 20.04 0.02 19.64
CA VAL A 112 21.26 0.81 19.90
C VAL A 112 21.77 1.43 18.61
N ALA A 113 21.95 0.63 17.56
CA ALA A 113 22.41 1.13 16.27
C ALA A 113 21.49 2.23 15.71
N THR A 114 20.18 2.09 15.85
CA THR A 114 19.19 3.08 15.39
C THR A 114 19.34 4.43 16.09
N LEU A 115 19.66 4.44 17.39
CA LEU A 115 19.88 5.70 18.14
C LEU A 115 21.08 6.47 17.59
N ALA A 116 22.13 5.77 17.15
CA ALA A 116 23.35 6.37 16.62
C ALA A 116 23.23 6.90 15.17
N MET A 117 22.19 6.52 14.42
CA MET A 117 22.05 6.91 13.00
C MET A 117 21.94 8.42 12.76
N MET A 118 21.17 9.13 13.59
CA MET A 118 21.03 10.59 13.46
C MET A 118 22.29 11.34 13.90
N PRO A 119 22.89 11.05 15.08
CA PRO A 119 24.20 11.59 15.44
C PRO A 119 25.26 11.32 14.38
N ALA A 120 25.30 10.10 13.81
CA ALA A 120 26.24 9.76 12.75
C ALA A 120 26.09 10.65 11.51
N ALA A 121 24.86 10.86 11.06
CA ALA A 121 24.58 11.73 9.92
C ALA A 121 24.99 13.21 10.16
N VAL A 122 25.11 13.64 11.42
CA VAL A 122 25.49 15.00 11.79
C VAL A 122 27.00 15.14 12.04
N HIS A 123 27.60 14.22 12.79
CA HIS A 123 28.94 14.43 13.38
C HIS A 123 30.05 13.64 12.69
N LEU A 124 29.76 12.51 12.05
CA LEU A 124 30.82 11.73 11.39
C LEU A 124 31.29 12.42 10.11
N SER A 125 32.59 12.31 9.85
CA SER A 125 33.18 12.76 8.58
C SER A 125 32.73 11.88 7.42
N ASP A 126 32.81 12.40 6.20
CA ASP A 126 32.46 11.61 5.00
C ASP A 126 33.39 10.39 4.84
N ASN A 127 34.63 10.47 5.31
CA ASN A 127 35.56 9.34 5.29
C ASN A 127 35.12 8.23 6.25
N ASP A 128 34.75 8.58 7.49
CA ASP A 128 34.28 7.60 8.48
C ASP A 128 32.98 6.93 8.03
N LEU A 129 32.08 7.70 7.39
CA LEU A 129 30.87 7.17 6.80
C LEU A 129 31.15 6.18 5.66
N CYS A 130 32.15 6.46 4.81
CA CYS A 130 32.56 5.54 3.74
C CYS A 130 33.12 4.22 4.30
N GLU A 131 33.87 4.25 5.41
CA GLU A 131 34.34 3.02 6.06
C GLU A 131 33.17 2.24 6.66
N LEU A 132 32.23 2.92 7.32
CA LEU A 132 31.03 2.28 7.87
C LEU A 132 30.15 1.62 6.79
N PHE A 133 30.10 2.18 5.58
CA PHE A 133 29.33 1.59 4.47
C PHE A 133 29.84 0.20 4.06
N LYS A 134 31.12 -0.11 4.32
CA LYS A 134 31.71 -1.44 4.05
C LYS A 134 31.24 -2.50 5.04
N GLU A 135 30.95 -2.09 6.27
CA GLU A 135 30.75 -2.99 7.41
C GLU A 135 29.27 -3.17 7.76
N LEU A 136 28.44 -2.16 7.50
CA LEU A 136 27.04 -2.16 7.93
C LEU A 136 26.17 -3.09 7.06
N PRO A 137 25.26 -3.88 7.68
CA PRO A 137 24.25 -4.63 6.96
C PRO A 137 23.35 -3.72 6.11
N ARG A 138 22.93 -4.22 4.94
CA ARG A 138 22.11 -3.48 3.95
C ARG A 138 20.92 -2.73 4.56
N ARG A 139 20.18 -3.36 5.47
CA ARG A 139 19.00 -2.74 6.12
C ARG A 139 19.37 -1.50 6.93
N ARG A 140 20.46 -1.56 7.71
CA ARG A 140 20.93 -0.44 8.54
C ARG A 140 21.48 0.68 7.66
N LEU A 141 22.17 0.29 6.61
CA LEU A 141 22.70 1.22 5.63
C LEU A 141 21.59 2.04 4.94
N SER A 142 20.46 1.42 4.58
CA SER A 142 19.31 2.16 4.05
C SER A 142 18.77 3.20 5.05
N PHE A 143 18.65 2.86 6.34
CA PHE A 143 18.21 3.81 7.35
C PHE A 143 19.22 4.95 7.57
N LEU A 144 20.51 4.66 7.57
CA LEU A 144 21.55 5.68 7.67
C LEU A 144 21.49 6.63 6.46
N CYS A 145 21.31 6.08 5.25
CA CYS A 145 21.15 6.88 4.04
C CYS A 145 19.94 7.83 4.15
N GLU A 146 18.78 7.36 4.61
CA GLU A 146 17.62 8.24 4.85
C GLU A 146 17.94 9.41 5.80
N ARG A 147 18.75 9.18 6.84
CA ARG A 147 19.18 10.25 7.76
C ARG A 147 20.16 11.22 7.10
N LEU A 148 21.11 10.71 6.31
CA LEU A 148 22.04 11.53 5.53
C LEU A 148 21.34 12.37 4.46
N ASP A 149 20.28 11.83 3.84
CA ASP A 149 19.47 12.53 2.84
C ASP A 149 18.71 13.71 3.48
N HIS A 150 18.12 13.49 4.66
CA HIS A 150 17.52 14.56 5.46
C HIS A 150 18.53 15.66 5.86
N LYS A 151 19.81 15.32 5.98
CA LYS A 151 20.90 16.27 6.25
C LYS A 151 21.53 16.84 4.97
N LYS A 152 21.00 16.50 3.79
CA LYS A 152 21.50 16.93 2.46
C LYS A 152 22.96 16.55 2.18
N ARG A 153 23.49 15.53 2.88
CA ARG A 153 24.87 15.04 2.71
C ARG A 153 24.96 13.81 1.79
N LEU A 154 23.86 13.09 1.64
CA LEU A 154 23.89 11.74 1.08
C LEU A 154 24.50 11.63 -0.33
N PRO A 155 24.11 12.43 -1.33
CA PRO A 155 24.62 12.22 -2.68
C PRO A 155 26.15 12.28 -2.76
N ALA A 156 26.78 13.24 -2.07
CA ALA A 156 28.23 13.39 -2.07
C ALA A 156 28.94 12.19 -1.39
N VAL A 157 28.44 11.74 -0.24
CA VAL A 157 29.01 10.60 0.49
C VAL A 157 28.84 9.30 -0.29
N ALA A 158 27.65 9.07 -0.85
CA ALA A 158 27.37 7.89 -1.66
C ALA A 158 28.24 7.86 -2.90
N ASP A 159 28.32 8.97 -3.66
CA ASP A 159 29.15 9.05 -4.87
C ASP A 159 30.63 8.82 -4.55
N LYS A 160 31.12 9.39 -3.45
CA LYS A 160 32.51 9.21 -2.99
C LYS A 160 32.79 7.74 -2.69
N TYR A 161 31.91 7.07 -1.95
CA TYR A 161 32.05 5.64 -1.65
C TYR A 161 32.00 4.78 -2.93
N ILE A 162 31.01 5.01 -3.79
CA ILE A 162 30.84 4.24 -5.04
C ILE A 162 32.04 4.41 -5.96
N ALA A 163 32.64 5.60 -6.02
CA ALA A 163 33.84 5.86 -6.81
C ALA A 163 35.05 5.03 -6.37
N THR A 164 35.11 4.62 -5.09
CA THR A 164 36.20 3.75 -4.58
C THR A 164 36.01 2.27 -4.88
N LEU A 165 34.84 1.86 -5.39
CA LEU A 165 34.50 0.45 -5.55
C LEU A 165 34.87 -0.07 -6.95
N PRO A 166 35.45 -1.28 -7.06
CA PRO A 166 35.73 -1.89 -8.35
C PRO A 166 34.42 -2.15 -9.13
N PRO A 167 34.45 -2.10 -10.48
CA PRO A 167 33.26 -2.31 -11.31
C PRO A 167 32.51 -3.64 -11.05
N LEU A 168 33.25 -4.70 -10.69
CA LEU A 168 32.73 -6.05 -10.43
C LEU A 168 32.08 -6.21 -9.04
N VAL A 169 32.41 -5.37 -8.05
CA VAL A 169 31.87 -5.41 -6.68
C VAL A 169 30.49 -4.74 -6.58
N ARG A 170 30.02 -4.14 -7.69
CA ARG A 170 28.67 -3.60 -7.86
C ARG A 170 27.57 -4.68 -7.82
N SER A 171 27.87 -5.92 -7.47
CA SER A 171 26.91 -7.00 -7.17
C SER A 171 26.73 -7.29 -5.67
N SER A 172 27.48 -6.60 -4.79
CA SER A 172 27.42 -6.72 -3.31
C SER A 172 26.46 -5.70 -2.68
N SER A 173 26.49 -5.51 -1.34
CA SER A 173 25.75 -4.45 -0.62
C SER A 173 25.96 -3.06 -1.23
N ALA A 174 27.10 -2.83 -1.89
CA ALA A 174 27.40 -1.66 -2.68
C ALA A 174 26.42 -1.36 -3.82
N HIS A 175 25.81 -2.38 -4.43
CA HIS A 175 24.80 -2.19 -5.47
C HIS A 175 23.60 -1.42 -4.94
N ALA A 176 23.19 -1.75 -3.71
CA ALA A 176 22.05 -1.12 -3.07
C ALA A 176 22.29 0.36 -2.75
N LEU A 177 23.56 0.77 -2.64
CA LEU A 177 23.92 2.17 -2.46
C LEU A 177 23.79 3.00 -3.73
N LEU A 178 23.82 2.38 -4.92
CA LEU A 178 23.68 3.13 -6.17
C LEU A 178 22.35 3.90 -6.21
N CYS A 179 21.25 3.36 -5.65
CA CYS A 179 19.97 4.09 -5.61
C CYS A 179 20.01 5.37 -4.75
N TRP A 180 21.06 5.53 -3.94
CA TRP A 180 21.30 6.69 -3.10
C TRP A 180 22.29 7.71 -3.70
N ALA A 181 22.96 7.35 -4.80
CA ALA A 181 23.90 8.20 -5.53
C ALA A 181 23.22 9.44 -6.15
N SER A 182 24.03 10.40 -6.61
CA SER A 182 23.54 11.54 -7.38
C SER A 182 23.07 11.12 -8.78
N GLU A 183 22.22 11.94 -9.39
CA GLU A 183 21.77 11.74 -10.76
C GLU A 183 22.93 11.67 -11.75
N ALA A 184 23.92 12.56 -11.62
CA ALA A 184 25.09 12.58 -12.48
C ALA A 184 25.91 11.29 -12.36
N HIS A 185 26.01 10.71 -11.17
CA HIS A 185 26.72 9.46 -10.95
C HIS A 185 25.93 8.26 -11.50
N LEU A 186 24.61 8.23 -11.31
CA LEU A 186 23.72 7.21 -11.88
C LEU A 186 23.74 7.21 -13.41
N ALA A 187 23.72 8.39 -14.04
CA ALA A 187 23.76 8.52 -15.50
C ALA A 187 25.06 7.98 -16.13
N ARG A 188 26.17 7.95 -15.38
CA ARG A 188 27.46 7.38 -15.81
C ARG A 188 27.55 5.86 -15.61
N GLN A 189 26.61 5.25 -14.88
CA GLN A 189 26.66 3.82 -14.63
C GLN A 189 26.34 3.02 -15.89
N ASN A 190 26.91 1.82 -15.98
CA ASN A 190 26.51 0.86 -17.00
C ASN A 190 24.99 0.57 -16.85
N PRO A 191 24.18 0.72 -17.90
CA PRO A 191 22.75 0.44 -17.84
C PRO A 191 22.41 -0.96 -17.33
N LEU A 192 23.28 -1.95 -17.56
CA LEU A 192 23.12 -3.30 -17.03
C LEU A 192 23.15 -3.32 -15.50
N ALA A 193 23.97 -2.49 -14.85
CA ALA A 193 23.98 -2.38 -13.39
C ALA A 193 22.62 -1.86 -12.90
N LEU A 194 22.10 -0.79 -13.49
CA LEU A 194 20.80 -0.24 -13.11
C LEU A 194 19.65 -1.24 -13.35
N ARG A 195 19.82 -2.18 -14.29
CA ARG A 195 18.87 -3.28 -14.51
C ARG A 195 18.85 -4.33 -13.37
N HIS A 196 19.79 -4.32 -12.44
CA HIS A 196 19.77 -5.21 -11.27
C HIS A 196 19.11 -4.61 -10.03
N PHE A 197 18.66 -3.35 -10.10
CA PHE A 197 17.87 -2.77 -9.03
C PHE A 197 16.59 -3.57 -8.77
N SER A 198 16.45 -3.97 -7.51
CA SER A 198 15.26 -4.51 -6.89
C SER A 198 14.14 -3.48 -6.81
N ARG A 199 12.94 -3.97 -6.47
CA ARG A 199 11.76 -3.12 -6.27
C ARG A 199 12.03 -1.96 -5.29
N SER A 200 12.65 -2.22 -4.15
CA SER A 200 12.91 -1.17 -3.15
C SER A 200 13.86 -0.10 -3.66
N GLU A 201 14.88 -0.48 -4.44
CA GLU A 201 15.84 0.47 -5.00
C GLU A 201 15.18 1.38 -6.04
N TRP A 202 14.35 0.83 -6.94
CA TRP A 202 13.58 1.66 -7.87
C TRP A 202 12.60 2.60 -7.16
N TYR A 203 11.99 2.18 -6.06
CA TYR A 203 11.15 3.06 -5.25
C TYR A 203 11.96 4.23 -4.66
N THR A 204 13.18 3.96 -4.19
CA THR A 204 14.10 5.00 -3.71
C THR A 204 14.51 5.96 -4.82
N VAL A 205 14.90 5.45 -6.00
CA VAL A 205 15.29 6.29 -7.14
C VAL A 205 14.10 7.15 -7.58
N VAL A 206 12.92 6.58 -7.78
CA VAL A 206 11.73 7.34 -8.19
C VAL A 206 11.36 8.42 -7.18
N LYS A 207 11.45 8.12 -5.88
CA LYS A 207 11.16 9.09 -4.82
C LYS A 207 12.14 10.28 -4.82
N ARG A 208 13.41 10.06 -5.15
CA ARG A 208 14.47 11.08 -5.05
C ARG A 208 14.76 11.80 -6.37
N LEU A 209 14.76 11.03 -7.46
CA LEU A 209 15.19 11.42 -8.81
C LEU A 209 14.11 10.99 -9.84
N PRO A 210 12.91 11.58 -9.78
CA PRO A 210 11.80 11.18 -10.65
C PRO A 210 12.11 11.35 -12.14
N ASP A 211 12.79 12.45 -12.52
CA ASP A 211 13.10 12.73 -13.93
C ASP A 211 14.10 11.73 -14.51
N PHE A 212 15.11 11.35 -13.73
CA PHE A 212 16.04 10.28 -14.10
C PHE A 212 15.32 8.94 -14.30
N ALA A 213 14.45 8.56 -13.37
CA ALA A 213 13.70 7.31 -13.46
C ALA A 213 12.76 7.28 -14.67
N LEU A 214 12.12 8.43 -14.99
CA LEU A 214 11.30 8.58 -16.18
C LEU A 214 12.13 8.41 -17.45
N ALA A 215 13.22 9.15 -17.58
CA ALA A 215 14.10 9.09 -18.75
C ALA A 215 14.68 7.67 -18.96
N PHE A 216 15.04 6.99 -17.86
CA PHE A 216 15.49 5.60 -17.91
C PHE A 216 14.40 4.65 -18.42
N ALA A 217 13.16 4.79 -17.91
CA ALA A 217 12.03 3.97 -18.35
C ALA A 217 11.65 4.24 -19.81
N GLU A 218 11.61 5.50 -20.23
CA GLU A 218 11.32 5.90 -21.61
C GLU A 218 12.37 5.40 -22.60
N LYS A 219 13.64 5.37 -22.21
CA LYS A 219 14.70 4.76 -23.02
C LYS A 219 14.45 3.26 -23.21
N GLY A 220 14.03 2.57 -22.15
CA GLY A 220 13.66 1.15 -22.21
C GLY A 220 12.43 0.87 -23.09
N LEU A 221 11.46 1.78 -23.13
CA LEU A 221 10.29 1.70 -24.02
C LEU A 221 10.67 1.81 -25.51
N LYS A 222 11.66 2.65 -25.83
CA LYS A 222 12.11 2.90 -27.20
C LYS A 222 13.02 1.80 -27.75
N ASP A 223 13.68 1.04 -26.88
CA ASP A 223 14.59 -0.04 -27.27
C ASP A 223 13.85 -1.37 -27.46
N ALA A 224 13.41 -1.63 -28.69
CA ALA A 224 12.67 -2.84 -29.05
C ALA A 224 13.41 -4.14 -28.70
N ALA A 225 14.75 -4.14 -28.73
CA ALA A 225 15.55 -5.33 -28.45
C ALA A 225 15.49 -5.76 -26.97
N THR A 226 15.16 -4.83 -26.06
CA THR A 226 15.13 -5.13 -24.61
C THR A 226 13.76 -4.93 -23.97
N LEU A 227 12.74 -4.60 -24.76
CA LEU A 227 11.41 -4.21 -24.29
C LEU A 227 10.74 -5.26 -23.38
N GLU A 228 10.83 -6.55 -23.74
CA GLU A 228 10.25 -7.63 -22.95
C GLU A 228 10.86 -7.66 -21.54
N SER A 229 12.20 -7.65 -21.46
CA SER A 229 12.95 -7.59 -20.19
C SER A 229 12.78 -6.26 -19.44
N ALA A 230 12.41 -5.18 -20.13
CA ALA A 230 12.19 -3.87 -19.54
C ALA A 230 10.78 -3.74 -18.95
N SER A 231 9.79 -4.50 -19.45
CA SER A 231 8.37 -4.38 -19.08
C SER A 231 8.13 -4.55 -17.58
N GLU A 232 8.70 -5.58 -16.95
CA GLU A 232 8.59 -5.85 -15.51
C GLU A 232 9.10 -4.68 -14.67
N ARG A 233 10.22 -4.09 -15.10
CA ARG A 233 10.86 -2.97 -14.43
C ARG A 233 10.07 -1.69 -14.60
N ILE A 234 9.57 -1.44 -15.80
CA ILE A 234 8.67 -0.30 -16.07
C ILE A 234 7.43 -0.42 -15.20
N HIS A 235 6.90 -1.62 -15.00
CA HIS A 235 5.78 -1.86 -14.07
C HIS A 235 6.15 -1.53 -12.61
N VAL A 236 7.35 -1.89 -12.15
CA VAL A 236 7.87 -1.48 -10.82
C VAL A 236 7.97 0.04 -10.71
N ILE A 237 8.51 0.71 -11.73
CA ILE A 237 8.67 2.17 -11.78
C ILE A 237 7.30 2.86 -11.81
N LEU A 238 6.35 2.37 -12.60
CA LEU A 238 4.96 2.85 -12.64
C LEU A 238 4.30 2.76 -11.26
N ASN A 239 4.48 1.65 -10.55
CA ASN A 239 3.94 1.49 -9.20
C ASN A 239 4.59 2.44 -8.18
N ALA A 240 5.88 2.74 -8.33
CA ALA A 240 6.57 3.74 -7.51
C ALA A 240 6.08 5.17 -7.83
N PHE A 241 5.94 5.53 -9.11
CA PHE A 241 5.42 6.84 -9.52
C PHE A 241 4.00 7.06 -9.04
N ARG A 242 3.13 6.04 -9.12
CA ARG A 242 1.76 6.13 -8.59
C ARG A 242 1.73 6.56 -7.12
N ARG A 243 2.71 6.14 -6.33
CA ARG A 243 2.83 6.45 -4.90
C ARG A 243 3.38 7.85 -4.64
N PHE A 244 4.40 8.29 -5.38
CA PHE A 244 5.16 9.50 -5.06
C PHE A 244 4.89 10.68 -6.01
N TYR A 245 4.74 10.42 -7.31
CA TYR A 245 4.53 11.42 -8.37
C TYR A 245 3.52 10.90 -9.42
N PRO A 246 2.23 10.78 -9.05
CA PRO A 246 1.24 10.08 -9.86
C PRO A 246 1.03 10.72 -11.25
N SER A 247 1.16 12.05 -11.36
CA SER A 247 1.04 12.77 -12.64
C SER A 247 2.17 12.43 -13.63
N VAL A 248 3.40 12.26 -13.13
CA VAL A 248 4.55 11.79 -13.93
C VAL A 248 4.34 10.34 -14.34
N GLY A 249 3.85 9.53 -13.40
CA GLY A 249 3.47 8.14 -13.65
C GLY A 249 2.42 7.96 -14.75
N LEU A 250 1.42 8.85 -14.83
CA LEU A 250 0.41 8.84 -15.88
C LEU A 250 1.02 9.08 -17.28
N LYS A 251 2.03 9.95 -17.40
CA LYS A 251 2.76 10.17 -18.66
C LYS A 251 3.52 8.92 -19.09
N LEU A 252 4.18 8.25 -18.14
CA LEU A 252 4.86 6.99 -18.41
C LEU A 252 3.86 5.88 -18.77
N LEU A 253 2.71 5.80 -18.10
CA LEU A 253 1.65 4.82 -18.40
C LEU A 253 1.13 5.01 -19.83
N THR A 254 0.84 6.25 -20.20
CA THR A 254 0.43 6.63 -21.56
C THR A 254 1.44 6.16 -22.59
N SER A 255 2.73 6.37 -22.32
CA SER A 255 3.80 5.92 -23.21
C SER A 255 3.88 4.40 -23.27
N ALA A 256 3.87 3.73 -22.11
CA ALA A 256 4.00 2.28 -21.99
C ALA A 256 2.89 1.51 -22.73
N MET A 257 1.64 2.00 -22.67
CA MET A 257 0.51 1.39 -23.37
C MET A 257 0.64 1.43 -24.91
N ASN A 258 1.48 2.31 -25.47
CA ASN A 258 1.79 2.28 -26.91
C ASN A 258 2.77 1.17 -27.30
N HIS A 259 3.54 0.62 -26.35
CA HIS A 259 4.62 -0.32 -26.62
C HIS A 259 4.30 -1.76 -26.20
N PHE A 260 3.57 -1.94 -25.09
CA PHE A 260 3.23 -3.28 -24.60
C PHE A 260 1.91 -3.32 -23.80
N CYS A 261 1.45 -4.54 -23.53
CA CYS A 261 0.25 -4.78 -22.72
C CYS A 261 0.55 -4.56 -21.23
N VAL A 262 0.26 -3.36 -20.72
CA VAL A 262 0.37 -3.05 -19.27
C VAL A 262 -0.65 -3.88 -18.48
N PRO A 263 -0.30 -4.47 -17.31
CA PRO A 263 -1.24 -5.23 -16.49
C PRO A 263 -2.45 -4.42 -16.01
N ASP A 264 -3.63 -5.03 -16.02
CA ASP A 264 -4.90 -4.36 -15.69
C ASP A 264 -4.91 -3.78 -14.27
N ASP A 265 -4.34 -4.49 -13.28
CA ASP A 265 -4.20 -3.99 -11.89
C ASP A 265 -3.47 -2.64 -11.83
N CYS A 266 -2.48 -2.42 -12.71
CA CYS A 266 -1.78 -1.15 -12.79
C CYS A 266 -2.70 -0.05 -13.33
N ILE A 267 -3.43 -0.35 -14.41
CA ILE A 267 -4.38 0.56 -15.05
C ILE A 267 -5.48 0.95 -14.06
N VAL A 268 -6.09 -0.03 -13.39
CA VAL A 268 -7.10 0.16 -12.34
C VAL A 268 -6.56 0.99 -11.18
N ALA A 269 -5.32 0.75 -10.75
CA ALA A 269 -4.72 1.54 -9.68
C ALA A 269 -4.53 3.02 -10.08
N TYR A 270 -4.24 3.32 -11.35
CA TYR A 270 -4.15 4.68 -11.86
C TYR A 270 -5.53 5.32 -12.11
N SER A 271 -6.54 4.56 -12.54
CA SER A 271 -7.89 5.10 -12.79
C SER A 271 -8.57 5.59 -11.50
N ASN A 272 -8.19 5.04 -10.35
CA ASN A 272 -8.62 5.55 -9.04
C ASN A 272 -8.11 6.97 -8.73
N ILE A 273 -7.05 7.43 -9.40
CA ILE A 273 -6.46 8.77 -9.22
C ILE A 273 -6.83 9.69 -10.40
N PHE A 274 -6.75 9.18 -11.62
CA PHE A 274 -7.04 9.90 -12.86
C PHE A 274 -8.08 9.15 -13.70
N PRO A 275 -9.36 9.13 -13.28
CA PRO A 275 -10.39 8.30 -13.89
C PRO A 275 -10.59 8.60 -15.37
N GLU A 276 -10.74 9.88 -15.74
CA GLU A 276 -10.94 10.32 -17.13
C GLU A 276 -9.77 9.92 -18.02
N ALA A 277 -8.57 10.43 -17.72
CA ALA A 277 -7.40 10.23 -18.57
C ALA A 277 -7.06 8.74 -18.76
N VAL A 278 -7.20 7.93 -17.71
CA VAL A 278 -6.92 6.49 -17.80
C VAL A 278 -8.00 5.76 -18.59
N THR A 279 -9.27 6.17 -18.45
CA THR A 279 -10.36 5.58 -19.23
C THR A 279 -10.22 5.90 -20.71
N GLU A 280 -9.87 7.14 -21.05
CA GLU A 280 -9.56 7.54 -22.43
C GLU A 280 -8.39 6.73 -23.01
N LEU A 281 -7.37 6.39 -22.21
CA LEU A 281 -6.30 5.49 -22.64
C LEU A 281 -6.80 4.06 -22.89
N VAL A 282 -7.64 3.51 -22.00
CA VAL A 282 -8.23 2.17 -22.18
C VAL A 282 -9.03 2.11 -23.48
N VAL A 283 -9.87 3.12 -23.73
CA VAL A 283 -10.66 3.26 -24.98
C VAL A 283 -9.75 3.37 -26.19
N LYS A 284 -8.78 4.29 -26.16
CA LYS A 284 -7.82 4.52 -27.27
C LYS A 284 -7.09 3.25 -27.67
N HIS A 285 -6.65 2.47 -26.67
CA HIS A 285 -5.89 1.23 -26.88
C HIS A 285 -6.77 -0.02 -27.02
N LYS A 286 -8.11 0.14 -27.08
CA LYS A 286 -9.08 -0.96 -27.20
C LYS A 286 -8.84 -2.09 -26.19
N ARG A 287 -8.51 -1.72 -24.96
CA ARG A 287 -8.24 -2.67 -23.88
C ARG A 287 -9.57 -3.21 -23.38
N LEU A 288 -9.75 -4.53 -23.52
CA LEU A 288 -11.01 -5.20 -23.20
C LEU A 288 -11.07 -5.60 -21.73
N CYS A 289 -12.27 -5.55 -21.13
CA CYS A 289 -12.57 -6.13 -19.82
C CYS A 289 -11.67 -5.67 -18.66
N VAL A 290 -11.09 -4.48 -18.75
CA VAL A 290 -10.17 -3.91 -17.74
C VAL A 290 -10.92 -3.55 -16.46
N PHE A 291 -12.12 -2.99 -16.61
CA PHE A 291 -12.93 -2.54 -15.48
C PHE A 291 -14.13 -3.47 -15.27
N ASP A 292 -14.46 -3.69 -14.01
CA ASP A 292 -15.74 -4.26 -13.61
C ASP A 292 -16.82 -3.17 -13.74
N LEU A 293 -17.92 -3.49 -14.42
CA LEU A 293 -19.05 -2.59 -14.60
C LEU A 293 -19.68 -2.17 -13.25
N TRP A 294 -19.62 -3.01 -12.22
CA TRP A 294 -20.09 -2.69 -10.87
C TRP A 294 -19.15 -1.76 -10.10
N ARG A 295 -17.91 -1.63 -10.56
CA ARG A 295 -16.89 -0.79 -9.94
C ARG A 295 -16.20 0.05 -11.01
N PRO A 296 -16.97 0.88 -11.75
CA PRO A 296 -16.37 1.71 -12.78
C PRO A 296 -15.48 2.77 -12.11
N PRO A 297 -14.51 3.33 -12.85
CA PRO A 297 -13.76 4.49 -12.36
C PRO A 297 -14.73 5.59 -11.91
N LYS A 298 -14.47 6.15 -10.72
CA LYS A 298 -15.35 7.14 -10.11
C LYS A 298 -15.28 8.46 -10.89
N ASN A 299 -16.36 9.24 -10.85
CA ASN A 299 -16.43 10.60 -11.42
C ASN A 299 -16.15 10.66 -12.93
N LEU A 300 -16.53 9.62 -13.68
CA LEU A 300 -16.50 9.68 -15.14
C LEU A 300 -17.64 10.55 -15.69
N ARG A 301 -17.31 11.36 -16.69
CA ARG A 301 -18.27 11.96 -17.62
C ARG A 301 -19.07 10.86 -18.30
N HIS A 302 -20.34 11.13 -18.54
CA HIS A 302 -21.23 10.12 -19.11
C HIS A 302 -20.78 9.67 -20.51
N GLU A 303 -20.22 10.61 -21.30
CA GLU A 303 -19.68 10.34 -22.62
C GLU A 303 -18.47 9.39 -22.55
N THR A 304 -17.55 9.63 -21.61
CA THR A 304 -16.37 8.77 -21.38
C THR A 304 -16.79 7.39 -20.90
N PHE A 305 -17.77 7.31 -20.00
CA PHE A 305 -18.32 6.05 -19.51
C PHE A 305 -18.95 5.25 -20.65
N LEU A 306 -19.73 5.90 -21.51
CA LEU A 306 -20.33 5.28 -22.68
C LEU A 306 -19.26 4.79 -23.68
N ALA A 307 -18.26 5.61 -23.98
CA ALA A 307 -17.15 5.21 -24.86
C ALA A 307 -16.40 3.98 -24.32
N LEU A 308 -16.26 3.87 -22.99
CA LEU A 308 -15.64 2.71 -22.34
C LEU A 308 -16.50 1.44 -22.44
N ILE A 309 -17.82 1.57 -22.37
CA ILE A 309 -18.74 0.46 -22.68
C ILE A 309 -18.59 0.04 -24.13
N ASP A 310 -18.68 0.98 -25.07
CA ASP A 310 -18.63 0.70 -26.50
C ASP A 310 -17.28 0.10 -26.94
N SER A 311 -16.19 0.46 -26.26
CA SER A 311 -14.86 -0.09 -26.56
C SER A 311 -14.66 -1.51 -26.02
N GLY A 312 -15.65 -2.10 -25.32
CA GLY A 312 -15.52 -3.38 -24.63
C GLY A 312 -14.61 -3.33 -23.41
N GLY A 313 -14.30 -2.13 -22.89
CA GLY A 313 -13.37 -1.96 -21.76
C GLY A 313 -13.98 -2.32 -20.41
N MET A 314 -15.31 -2.52 -20.37
CA MET A 314 -16.01 -3.05 -19.21
C MET A 314 -16.43 -4.50 -19.43
N GLN A 315 -16.47 -5.27 -18.35
CA GLN A 315 -17.08 -6.60 -18.38
C GLN A 315 -18.62 -6.46 -18.43
N HIS A 316 -19.24 -6.97 -19.50
CA HIS A 316 -20.66 -6.74 -19.82
C HIS A 316 -21.63 -7.77 -19.25
N THR A 317 -21.22 -8.67 -18.35
CA THR A 317 -22.08 -9.77 -17.88
C THR A 317 -23.34 -9.31 -17.16
N HIS A 318 -23.40 -8.04 -16.71
CA HIS A 318 -24.46 -7.50 -15.86
C HIS A 318 -24.93 -6.09 -16.29
N VAL A 319 -24.94 -5.77 -17.59
CA VAL A 319 -25.32 -4.43 -18.09
C VAL A 319 -26.71 -3.99 -17.63
N THR A 320 -27.69 -4.90 -17.67
CA THR A 320 -29.04 -4.66 -17.17
C THR A 320 -29.04 -4.34 -15.68
N ASP A 321 -28.42 -5.18 -14.85
CA ASP A 321 -28.39 -4.99 -13.40
C ASP A 321 -27.72 -3.67 -13.02
N PHE A 322 -26.60 -3.32 -13.68
CA PHE A 322 -25.94 -2.03 -13.49
C PHE A 322 -26.88 -0.86 -13.78
N PHE A 323 -27.63 -0.91 -14.89
CA PHE A 323 -28.56 0.14 -15.26
C PHE A 323 -29.59 0.39 -14.16
N LEU A 324 -30.15 -0.66 -13.54
CA LEU A 324 -31.14 -0.54 -12.46
C LEU A 324 -30.61 0.21 -11.24
N HIS A 325 -29.32 0.05 -10.93
CA HIS A 325 -28.66 0.70 -9.80
C HIS A 325 -27.96 2.02 -10.15
N ALA A 326 -27.92 2.39 -11.43
CA ALA A 326 -27.26 3.61 -11.86
C ALA A 326 -28.03 4.89 -11.45
N PRO A 327 -27.31 5.99 -11.15
CA PRO A 327 -27.94 7.28 -10.85
C PRO A 327 -28.90 7.72 -11.97
N PRO A 328 -30.00 8.42 -11.66
CA PRO A 328 -31.01 8.79 -12.65
C PRO A 328 -30.45 9.51 -13.89
N LYS A 329 -29.52 10.46 -13.70
CA LYS A 329 -28.90 11.19 -14.82
C LYS A 329 -28.11 10.29 -15.77
N LEU A 330 -27.39 9.30 -15.22
CA LEU A 330 -26.63 8.33 -16.02
C LEU A 330 -27.60 7.38 -16.73
N ARG A 331 -28.67 6.92 -16.07
CA ARG A 331 -29.72 6.13 -16.72
C ARG A 331 -30.34 6.85 -17.91
N SER A 332 -30.74 8.12 -17.73
CA SER A 332 -31.30 8.93 -18.83
C SER A 332 -30.35 8.98 -20.02
N PHE A 333 -29.06 9.24 -19.77
CA PHE A 333 -28.04 9.32 -20.81
C PHE A 333 -27.76 7.99 -21.51
N LEU A 334 -27.65 6.89 -20.75
CA LEU A 334 -27.43 5.56 -21.30
C LEU A 334 -28.62 5.11 -22.14
N TYR A 335 -29.84 5.34 -21.66
CA TYR A 335 -31.06 5.02 -22.39
C TYR A 335 -31.15 5.82 -23.70
N SER A 336 -30.93 7.13 -23.67
CA SER A 336 -31.01 7.96 -24.89
C SER A 336 -29.93 7.62 -25.92
N SER A 337 -28.76 7.16 -25.47
CA SER A 337 -27.60 6.94 -26.34
C SER A 337 -27.46 5.50 -26.82
N ARG A 338 -27.94 4.52 -26.05
CA ARG A 338 -27.75 3.08 -26.25
C ARG A 338 -28.95 2.23 -25.77
N ASN A 339 -30.18 2.64 -26.05
CA ASN A 339 -31.36 1.84 -25.71
C ASN A 339 -31.30 0.40 -26.28
N ASP A 340 -30.70 0.21 -27.45
CA ASP A 340 -30.57 -1.08 -28.12
C ASP A 340 -29.77 -2.11 -27.31
N MET A 341 -28.86 -1.67 -26.44
CA MET A 341 -28.10 -2.57 -25.54
C MET A 341 -28.99 -3.28 -24.51
N PHE A 342 -30.19 -2.76 -24.25
CA PHE A 342 -31.13 -3.31 -23.29
C PHE A 342 -32.29 -4.07 -23.95
N ARG A 343 -32.25 -4.22 -25.28
CA ARG A 343 -33.25 -4.99 -26.03
C ARG A 343 -32.89 -6.47 -26.03
N ASN A 344 -33.92 -7.29 -25.89
CA ASN A 344 -33.88 -8.72 -26.10
C ASN A 344 -33.82 -9.04 -27.59
N ALA A 345 -33.59 -10.31 -27.93
CA ALA A 345 -33.51 -10.77 -29.31
C ALA A 345 -34.78 -10.53 -30.15
N ASN A 346 -35.95 -10.46 -29.51
CA ASN A 346 -37.24 -10.14 -30.16
C ASN A 346 -37.49 -8.62 -30.29
N GLY A 347 -36.51 -7.77 -29.95
CA GLY A 347 -36.61 -6.32 -29.98
C GLY A 347 -37.33 -5.69 -28.78
N SER A 348 -37.91 -6.50 -27.88
CA SER A 348 -38.53 -6.00 -26.65
C SER A 348 -37.46 -5.55 -25.66
N MET A 349 -37.72 -4.51 -24.88
CA MET A 349 -36.81 -4.13 -23.81
C MET A 349 -37.13 -4.92 -22.55
N ASN A 350 -36.11 -5.27 -21.75
CA ASN A 350 -36.34 -5.88 -20.45
C ASN A 350 -37.27 -5.00 -19.58
N VAL A 351 -38.29 -5.61 -18.96
CA VAL A 351 -39.33 -4.88 -18.21
C VAL A 351 -38.75 -4.11 -17.01
N ASP A 352 -37.74 -4.65 -16.34
CA ASP A 352 -37.07 -3.99 -15.23
C ASP A 352 -36.34 -2.75 -15.75
N VAL A 353 -35.65 -2.85 -16.88
CA VAL A 353 -35.02 -1.67 -17.52
C VAL A 353 -36.07 -0.61 -17.84
N LEU A 354 -37.20 -1.00 -18.45
CA LEU A 354 -38.30 -0.08 -18.80
C LEU A 354 -38.85 0.65 -17.57
N PHE A 355 -39.07 -0.07 -16.47
CA PHE A 355 -39.54 0.55 -15.22
C PHE A 355 -38.57 1.63 -14.72
N TYR A 356 -37.27 1.42 -14.91
CA TYR A 356 -36.23 2.37 -14.54
C TYR A 356 -35.89 3.41 -15.63
N VAL A 357 -36.58 3.45 -16.77
CA VAL A 357 -36.48 4.57 -17.72
C VAL A 357 -37.02 5.83 -17.06
N THR A 358 -36.22 6.90 -17.04
CA THR A 358 -36.53 8.12 -16.27
C THR A 358 -37.65 8.96 -16.87
N ASP A 359 -37.83 8.92 -18.19
CA ASP A 359 -38.90 9.65 -18.89
C ASP A 359 -40.18 8.79 -18.97
N PRO A 360 -41.29 9.21 -18.34
CA PRO A 360 -42.56 8.50 -18.38
C PRO A 360 -43.16 8.35 -19.79
N ALA A 361 -42.94 9.33 -20.68
CA ALA A 361 -43.49 9.29 -22.04
C ALA A 361 -42.78 8.21 -22.88
N GLU A 362 -41.45 8.15 -22.76
CA GLU A 362 -40.61 7.09 -23.34
C GLU A 362 -40.98 5.71 -22.81
N ARG A 363 -41.13 5.58 -21.48
CA ARG A 363 -41.53 4.34 -20.81
C ARG A 363 -42.88 3.84 -21.35
N ARG A 364 -43.87 4.72 -21.41
CA ARG A 364 -45.20 4.41 -21.94
C ARG A 364 -45.12 3.98 -23.40
N ARG A 365 -44.33 4.69 -24.22
CA ARG A 365 -44.17 4.38 -25.65
C ARG A 365 -43.56 3.00 -25.87
N GLU A 366 -42.46 2.67 -25.22
CA GLU A 366 -41.82 1.36 -25.34
C GLU A 366 -42.69 0.24 -24.74
N GLY A 367 -43.35 0.49 -23.60
CA GLY A 367 -44.32 -0.46 -23.03
C GLY A 367 -45.46 -0.76 -24.01
N MET A 368 -46.02 0.27 -24.63
CA MET A 368 -47.09 0.10 -25.62
C MET A 368 -46.61 -0.62 -26.88
N ARG A 369 -45.44 -0.26 -27.39
CA ARG A 369 -44.79 -0.96 -28.49
C ARG A 369 -44.62 -2.45 -28.21
N ALA A 370 -44.16 -2.82 -27.00
CA ALA A 370 -44.02 -4.22 -26.64
C ALA A 370 -45.35 -4.99 -26.66
N LEU A 371 -46.43 -4.34 -26.19
CA LEU A 371 -47.75 -4.96 -26.12
C LEU A 371 -48.43 -5.07 -27.49
N THR A 372 -48.18 -4.14 -28.40
CA THR A 372 -48.85 -4.05 -29.70
C THR A 372 -48.03 -4.56 -30.88
N GLU A 373 -46.72 -4.36 -30.92
CA GLU A 373 -45.91 -4.64 -32.12
C GLU A 373 -45.15 -5.97 -32.05
N ILE A 374 -44.90 -6.51 -30.85
CA ILE A 374 -44.04 -7.71 -30.68
C ILE A 374 -44.90 -8.98 -30.69
N ALA A 375 -44.80 -9.74 -31.77
CA ALA A 375 -45.62 -10.92 -32.01
C ALA A 375 -45.35 -12.05 -31.01
N GLU A 376 -44.10 -12.27 -30.62
CA GLU A 376 -43.69 -13.32 -29.69
C GLU A 376 -44.34 -13.14 -28.32
N LEU A 377 -44.43 -11.90 -27.83
CA LEU A 377 -45.08 -11.62 -26.54
C LEU A 377 -46.57 -12.00 -26.58
N ARG A 378 -47.26 -11.81 -27.71
CA ARG A 378 -48.69 -12.18 -27.84
C ARG A 378 -48.93 -13.69 -27.70
N THR A 379 -47.92 -14.51 -27.98
CA THR A 379 -48.00 -15.98 -27.81
C THR A 379 -47.76 -16.45 -26.38
N ASN A 380 -47.23 -15.57 -25.51
CA ASN A 380 -46.99 -15.86 -24.10
C ASN A 380 -47.67 -14.81 -23.19
N PRO A 381 -48.93 -15.05 -22.79
CA PRO A 381 -49.70 -14.12 -21.96
C PRO A 381 -49.00 -13.69 -20.66
N ILE A 382 -48.25 -14.58 -20.00
CA ILE A 382 -47.59 -14.28 -18.72
C ILE A 382 -46.46 -13.27 -18.93
N GLU A 383 -45.65 -13.45 -19.97
CA GLU A 383 -44.59 -12.48 -20.31
C GLU A 383 -45.16 -11.16 -20.84
N TRP A 384 -46.24 -11.22 -21.63
CA TRP A 384 -46.93 -10.03 -22.13
C TRP A 384 -47.46 -9.15 -21.00
N LEU A 385 -48.08 -9.77 -19.97
CA LEU A 385 -48.66 -9.07 -18.83
C LEU A 385 -47.63 -8.25 -18.02
N LYS A 386 -46.35 -8.68 -17.99
CA LYS A 386 -45.29 -7.91 -17.30
C LYS A 386 -45.16 -6.49 -17.83
N TYR A 387 -45.42 -6.25 -19.10
CA TYR A 387 -45.30 -4.93 -19.72
C TYR A 387 -46.47 -3.99 -19.39
N LEU A 388 -47.56 -4.47 -18.79
CA LEU A 388 -48.63 -3.59 -18.33
C LEU A 388 -48.21 -2.71 -17.15
N PHE A 389 -47.29 -3.21 -16.31
CA PHE A 389 -46.80 -2.51 -15.12
C PHE A 389 -46.13 -1.16 -15.43
N VAL A 390 -45.62 -0.99 -16.65
CA VAL A 390 -44.93 0.25 -17.06
C VAL A 390 -45.88 1.33 -17.61
N LEU A 391 -47.18 1.02 -17.76
CA LEU A 391 -48.21 1.94 -18.24
C LEU A 391 -48.97 2.61 -17.08
N PRO A 392 -49.64 3.75 -17.34
CA PRO A 392 -50.61 4.30 -16.39
C PRO A 392 -51.71 3.29 -16.06
N PHE A 393 -52.09 3.21 -14.77
CA PHE A 393 -53.04 2.20 -14.27
C PHE A 393 -54.36 2.09 -15.06
N PRO A 394 -55.05 3.18 -15.47
CA PRO A 394 -56.27 3.07 -16.25
C PRO A 394 -56.08 2.32 -17.58
N GLU A 395 -54.97 2.58 -18.26
CA GLU A 395 -54.63 1.95 -19.55
C GLU A 395 -54.22 0.49 -19.34
N ALA A 396 -53.43 0.21 -18.30
CA ALA A 396 -53.04 -1.14 -17.93
C ALA A 396 -54.26 -2.03 -17.62
N LEU A 397 -55.24 -1.49 -16.88
CA LEU A 397 -56.46 -2.22 -16.49
C LEU A 397 -57.34 -2.55 -17.70
N GLU A 398 -57.52 -1.61 -18.63
CA GLU A 398 -58.27 -1.83 -19.86
C GLU A 398 -57.67 -2.98 -20.68
N LEU A 399 -56.34 -2.99 -20.84
CA LEU A 399 -55.61 -4.01 -21.58
C LEU A 399 -55.58 -5.37 -20.86
N ALA A 400 -55.56 -5.37 -19.52
CA ALA A 400 -55.60 -6.58 -18.69
C ALA A 400 -56.98 -7.27 -18.71
N GLY A 401 -58.06 -6.54 -19.02
CA GLY A 401 -59.45 -6.98 -18.80
C GLY A 401 -59.78 -8.36 -19.36
N ARG A 402 -59.28 -8.69 -20.56
CA ARG A 402 -59.49 -10.01 -21.17
C ARG A 402 -58.79 -11.14 -20.43
N TYR A 403 -57.64 -10.88 -19.80
CA TYR A 403 -56.82 -11.88 -19.11
C TYR A 403 -57.32 -12.17 -17.68
N LEU A 404 -58.05 -11.25 -17.07
CA LEU A 404 -58.71 -11.45 -15.77
C LEU A 404 -59.85 -12.46 -15.82
N GLN A 405 -60.40 -12.71 -17.01
CA GLN A 405 -61.52 -13.62 -17.24
C GLN A 405 -61.11 -14.99 -17.81
N VAL A 406 -59.81 -15.20 -18.06
CA VAL A 406 -59.30 -16.47 -18.62
C VAL A 406 -59.38 -17.59 -17.59
N SER A 407 -59.72 -18.82 -18.02
CA SER A 407 -59.82 -19.99 -17.14
C SER A 407 -58.49 -20.35 -16.44
N CYS A 408 -57.36 -20.07 -17.07
CA CYS A 408 -56.02 -20.31 -16.52
C CYS A 408 -55.75 -19.47 -15.26
N VAL A 409 -55.62 -20.14 -14.11
CA VAL A 409 -55.33 -19.51 -12.81
C VAL A 409 -54.04 -18.70 -12.83
N ASN A 410 -52.96 -19.25 -13.42
CA ASN A 410 -51.66 -18.57 -13.46
C ASN A 410 -51.70 -17.28 -14.28
N THR A 411 -52.46 -17.25 -15.38
CA THR A 411 -52.61 -16.04 -16.21
C THR A 411 -53.44 -14.98 -15.50
N ARG A 412 -54.52 -15.38 -14.79
CA ARG A 412 -55.30 -14.45 -13.96
C ARG A 412 -54.48 -13.89 -12.80
N ALA A 413 -53.72 -14.74 -12.12
CA ALA A 413 -52.83 -14.32 -11.04
C ALA A 413 -51.77 -13.33 -11.53
N ALA A 414 -51.14 -13.61 -12.69
CA ALA A 414 -50.19 -12.68 -13.32
C ALA A 414 -50.86 -11.35 -13.69
N ALA A 415 -52.07 -11.39 -14.24
CA ALA A 415 -52.82 -10.18 -14.57
C ALA A 415 -53.07 -9.35 -13.30
N CYS A 416 -53.57 -9.96 -12.23
CA CYS A 416 -53.76 -9.29 -10.94
C CYS A 416 -52.47 -8.73 -10.30
N ALA A 417 -51.31 -9.32 -10.61
CA ALA A 417 -50.02 -8.91 -10.07
C ALA A 417 -49.29 -7.84 -10.91
N SER A 418 -49.91 -7.36 -11.99
CA SER A 418 -49.26 -6.47 -12.97
C SER A 418 -49.32 -4.97 -12.63
N TRP A 419 -49.73 -4.58 -11.41
CA TRP A 419 -49.87 -3.17 -10.98
C TRP A 419 -49.53 -2.95 -9.51
#